data_AF-A0AAE0TMB5-F1
#
_entry.id   AF-A0AAE0TMB5-F1
#
_cell.length_a   1.000
_cell.length_b   1.000
_cell.length_c   1.000
_cell.angle_alpha   90.00
_cell.angle_beta   90.00
_cell.angle_gamma   90.00
#
_symmetry.space_group_name_H-M   'P 1'
#
loop_
_entity.id
_entity.type
_entity.pdbx_description
1 polymer ?
#
loop_
_entity_poly.entity_id
_entity_poly.type
_entity_poly.pdbx_seq_one_letter_code
_entity_poly.pdbx_strand_id
1 'polypeptide(L)'
;MHSIHVYTACGDDPLNNAVAPRCAERAIEICAGLVDLAQIGNGVAHTLPRQTICFDEWNVWDPKRAPGEQGAEERYTLSDALAVAVWLNVFVRQSKFVGMANIAQSVNVISPLMTTKDGLVKQTTWWPLLLFCKYMRGWTVATHVSGGAYEGETELKWIRATVDTPWLDVRLQSVKMAG
;
A
#
# COMPACT_ATOMS: atom_id res chain seq x y z
N MET A 1 16.36 -3.70 7.68
CA MET A 1 14.88 -3.59 7.63
C MET A 1 14.27 -4.98 7.73
N HIS A 2 13.03 -5.10 8.21
CA HIS A 2 12.25 -6.34 8.16
C HIS A 2 11.26 -6.29 6.99
N SER A 3 11.18 -7.37 6.21
CA SER A 3 10.34 -7.43 5.01
C SER A 3 8.90 -7.83 5.34
N ILE A 4 7.92 -7.23 4.64
CA ILE A 4 6.52 -7.65 4.64
C ILE A 4 6.03 -7.73 3.19
N HIS A 5 5.38 -8.85 2.85
CA HIS A 5 4.78 -9.10 1.54
C HIS A 5 3.27 -9.24 1.68
N VAL A 6 2.50 -8.41 0.97
CA VAL A 6 1.03 -8.48 0.99
C VAL A 6 0.45 -8.12 -0.36
N TYR A 7 -0.44 -8.97 -0.87
CA TYR A 7 -1.25 -8.72 -2.05
C TYR A 7 -2.73 -8.70 -1.66
N THR A 8 -3.51 -7.80 -2.26
CA THR A 8 -4.98 -7.77 -2.11
C THR A 8 -5.66 -8.32 -3.34
N ALA A 9 -6.67 -9.16 -3.16
CA ALA A 9 -7.52 -9.72 -4.21
C ALA A 9 -8.96 -9.79 -3.72
N CYS A 10 -9.91 -9.17 -4.41
CA CYS A 10 -11.28 -9.05 -3.92
C CYS A 10 -12.35 -9.43 -4.96
N GLY A 11 -11.98 -10.26 -5.93
CA GLY A 11 -12.87 -10.69 -7.01
C GLY A 11 -13.48 -9.50 -7.74
N ASP A 12 -14.78 -9.60 -8.04
CA ASP A 12 -15.49 -8.62 -8.86
C ASP A 12 -16.12 -7.47 -8.06
N ASP A 13 -16.00 -7.44 -6.73
CA ASP A 13 -16.55 -6.35 -5.91
C ASP A 13 -15.60 -5.12 -5.92
N PRO A 14 -15.99 -4.02 -6.60
CA PRO A 14 -15.10 -2.88 -6.76
C PRO A 14 -14.83 -2.14 -5.46
N LEU A 15 -15.76 -2.19 -4.50
CA LEU A 15 -15.65 -1.50 -3.22
C LEU A 15 -14.76 -2.29 -2.27
N ASN A 16 -14.95 -3.60 -2.19
CA ASN A 16 -14.10 -4.49 -1.38
C ASN A 16 -12.64 -4.39 -1.83
N ASN A 17 -12.40 -4.37 -3.15
CA ASN A 17 -11.06 -4.20 -3.71
C ASN A 17 -10.42 -2.87 -3.32
N ALA A 18 -11.18 -1.77 -3.39
CA ALA A 18 -10.67 -0.45 -3.04
C ALA A 18 -10.29 -0.31 -1.55
N VAL A 19 -11.02 -0.99 -0.65
CA VAL A 19 -10.81 -0.86 0.80
C VAL A 19 -9.87 -1.91 1.40
N ALA A 20 -9.69 -3.07 0.75
CA ALA A 20 -8.83 -4.15 1.25
C ALA A 20 -7.39 -3.72 1.58
N PRO A 21 -6.73 -2.80 0.85
CA PRO A 21 -5.38 -2.31 1.18
C PRO A 21 -5.23 -1.69 2.58
N ARG A 22 -6.35 -1.33 3.24
CA ARG A 22 -6.33 -0.86 4.65
C ARG A 22 -5.75 -1.91 5.60
N CYS A 23 -5.75 -3.20 5.25
CA CYS A 23 -5.11 -4.26 6.03
C CYS A 23 -3.63 -3.98 6.32
N ALA A 24 -2.95 -3.33 5.39
CA ALA A 24 -1.52 -3.06 5.47
C ALA A 24 -1.17 -2.14 6.64
N GLU A 25 -2.06 -1.21 7.00
CA GLU A 25 -1.85 -0.33 8.14
C GLU A 25 -1.73 -1.14 9.43
N ARG A 26 -2.64 -2.10 9.64
CA ARG A 26 -2.59 -3.00 10.80
C ARG A 26 -1.38 -3.95 10.74
N ALA A 27 -1.04 -4.47 9.56
CA ALA A 27 0.14 -5.33 9.39
C ALA A 27 1.44 -4.60 9.78
N ILE A 28 1.58 -3.33 9.37
CA ILE A 28 2.70 -2.47 9.75
C ILE A 28 2.75 -2.25 11.26
N GLU A 29 1.62 -1.90 11.87
CA GLU A 29 1.55 -1.65 13.32
C GLU A 29 1.88 -2.89 14.15
N ILE A 30 1.39 -4.07 13.75
CA ILE A 30 1.71 -5.34 14.41
C ILE A 30 3.20 -5.64 14.28
N CYS A 31 3.75 -5.58 13.06
CA CYS A 31 5.17 -5.79 12.83
C CYS A 31 6.02 -4.79 13.63
N ALA A 32 5.58 -3.53 13.71
CA ALA A 32 6.26 -2.52 14.49
C ALA A 32 6.30 -2.88 15.98
N GLY A 33 5.19 -3.32 16.56
CA GLY A 33 5.15 -3.81 17.95
C GLY A 33 6.07 -5.03 18.18
N LEU A 34 6.15 -5.95 17.21
CA LEU A 34 7.06 -7.10 17.30
C LEU A 34 8.53 -6.70 17.23
N VAL A 35 8.87 -5.71 16.40
CA VAL A 35 10.22 -5.12 16.37
C VAL A 35 10.55 -4.49 17.71
N ASP A 36 9.62 -3.74 18.31
CA ASP A 36 9.84 -3.09 19.61
C ASP A 36 10.06 -4.15 20.71
N LEU A 37 9.25 -5.22 20.73
CA LEU A 37 9.41 -6.34 21.63
C LEU A 37 10.79 -7.00 21.49
N ALA A 38 11.24 -7.23 20.26
CA ALA A 38 12.56 -7.80 20.00
C ALA A 38 13.69 -6.87 20.47
N GLN A 39 13.56 -5.55 20.27
CA GLN A 39 14.55 -4.58 20.75
C GLN A 39 14.65 -4.57 22.28
N ILE A 40 13.51 -4.59 22.98
CA ILE A 40 13.45 -4.67 24.43
C ILE A 40 14.10 -5.97 24.92
N GLY A 41 13.71 -7.11 24.34
CA GLY A 41 14.23 -8.42 24.73
C GLY A 41 15.74 -8.59 24.52
N ASN A 42 16.32 -7.86 23.56
CA ASN A 42 17.76 -7.87 23.29
C ASN A 42 18.52 -6.72 23.97
N GLY A 43 17.87 -5.88 24.78
CA GLY A 43 18.52 -4.76 25.47
C GLY A 43 19.13 -3.71 24.53
N VAL A 44 18.54 -3.52 23.35
CA VAL A 44 19.03 -2.56 22.36
C VAL A 44 18.97 -1.14 22.93
N ALA A 45 20.09 -0.41 22.88
CA ALA A 45 20.17 0.96 23.38
C ALA A 45 19.22 1.89 22.61
N HIS A 46 18.48 2.74 23.34
CA HIS A 46 17.52 3.69 22.77
C HIS A 46 18.14 4.76 21.85
N THR A 47 19.47 4.90 21.88
CA THR A 47 20.22 5.80 21.00
C THR A 47 20.44 5.22 19.60
N LEU A 48 20.27 3.90 19.43
CA LEU A 48 20.41 3.25 18.14
C LEU A 48 19.12 3.42 17.31
N PRO A 49 19.26 3.60 15.98
CA PRO A 49 18.09 3.67 15.11
C PRO A 49 17.20 2.45 15.26
N ARG A 50 15.89 2.70 15.28
CA ARG A 50 14.89 1.64 15.25
C ARG A 50 14.96 0.88 13.92
N GLN A 51 14.85 -0.45 13.97
CA GLN A 51 14.72 -1.25 12.76
C GLN A 51 13.43 -0.88 12.01
N THR A 52 13.55 -0.46 10.76
CA THR A 52 12.40 -0.10 9.91
C THR A 52 11.88 -1.29 9.12
N ILE A 53 10.67 -1.13 8.59
CA ILE A 53 9.97 -2.12 7.77
C ILE A 53 10.22 -1.79 6.29
N CYS A 54 10.36 -2.84 5.49
CA CYS A 54 10.44 -2.79 4.04
C CYS A 54 9.23 -3.53 3.47
N PHE A 55 8.34 -2.83 2.79
CA PHE A 55 7.27 -3.46 1.99
C PHE A 55 7.81 -3.73 0.59
N ASP A 56 8.69 -4.71 0.45
CA ASP A 56 9.37 -5.03 -0.82
C ASP A 56 8.50 -5.79 -1.82
N GLU A 57 7.33 -6.27 -1.41
CA GLU A 57 6.29 -6.77 -2.32
C GLU A 57 4.90 -6.33 -1.88
N TRP A 58 4.25 -5.50 -2.69
CA TRP A 58 2.85 -5.14 -2.53
C TRP A 58 2.20 -4.83 -3.87
N ASN A 59 0.95 -5.25 -4.06
CA ASN A 59 0.08 -4.79 -5.13
C ASN A 59 -1.37 -5.31 -4.95
N VAL A 60 -2.25 -4.95 -5.89
CA VAL A 60 -3.42 -5.75 -6.20
C VAL A 60 -2.99 -6.90 -7.12
N TRP A 61 -3.33 -8.13 -6.73
CA TRP A 61 -3.09 -9.31 -7.56
C TRP A 61 -4.11 -10.40 -7.27
N ASP A 62 -4.93 -10.74 -8.26
CA ASP A 62 -5.81 -11.91 -8.21
C ASP A 62 -5.25 -13.05 -9.08
N PRO A 63 -4.75 -14.15 -8.48
CA PRO A 63 -4.24 -15.31 -9.23
C PRO A 63 -5.26 -15.96 -10.15
N LYS A 64 -6.58 -15.72 -9.96
CA LYS A 64 -7.62 -16.19 -10.90
C LYS A 64 -7.68 -15.32 -12.15
N ARG A 65 -7.46 -14.01 -12.02
CA ARG A 65 -7.41 -13.07 -13.17
C ARG A 65 -6.10 -13.17 -13.92
N ALA A 66 -5.00 -13.35 -13.19
CA ALA A 66 -3.65 -13.37 -13.71
C ALA A 66 -2.81 -14.46 -13.04
N PRO A 67 -2.90 -15.72 -13.52
CA PRO A 67 -2.18 -16.84 -12.93
C PRO A 67 -0.66 -16.65 -13.02
N GLY A 68 0.05 -16.94 -11.92
CA GLY A 68 1.50 -16.74 -11.80
C GLY A 68 2.29 -17.57 -12.81
N GLU A 69 1.88 -18.82 -13.01
CA GLU A 69 2.50 -19.74 -13.96
C GLU A 69 2.29 -19.34 -15.43
N GLN A 70 1.40 -18.39 -15.69
CA GLN A 70 1.10 -17.82 -17.01
C GLN A 70 1.68 -16.40 -17.17
N GLY A 71 2.58 -15.99 -16.27
CA GLY A 71 3.27 -14.69 -16.32
C GLY A 71 2.56 -13.56 -15.57
N ALA A 72 1.41 -13.81 -14.93
CA ALA A 72 0.65 -12.85 -14.14
C ALA A 72 0.46 -11.47 -14.81
N GLU A 73 0.17 -11.45 -16.10
CA GLU A 73 -0.13 -10.23 -16.85
C GLU A 73 -1.56 -9.74 -16.55
N GLU A 74 -1.73 -9.08 -15.41
CA GLU A 74 -3.03 -8.60 -14.95
C GLU A 74 -3.46 -7.31 -15.64
N ARG A 75 -4.75 -7.23 -16.03
CA ARG A 75 -5.37 -6.03 -16.58
C ARG A 75 -6.07 -5.25 -15.48
N TYR A 76 -5.55 -4.07 -15.14
CA TYR A 76 -6.07 -3.27 -14.04
C TYR A 76 -7.27 -2.39 -14.44
N THR A 77 -8.23 -2.33 -13.52
CA THR A 77 -9.47 -1.55 -13.57
C THR A 77 -9.32 -0.23 -12.81
N LEU A 78 -10.36 0.61 -12.83
CA LEU A 78 -10.40 1.80 -11.98
C LEU A 78 -10.40 1.44 -10.48
N SER A 79 -11.07 0.35 -10.11
CA SER A 79 -11.08 -0.12 -8.72
C SER A 79 -9.67 -0.49 -8.25
N ASP A 80 -8.89 -1.17 -9.10
CA ASP A 80 -7.49 -1.51 -8.78
C ASP A 80 -6.63 -0.23 -8.62
N ALA A 81 -6.88 0.81 -9.41
CA ALA A 81 -6.20 2.09 -9.25
C ALA A 81 -6.55 2.79 -7.93
N LEU A 82 -7.81 2.71 -7.48
CA LEU A 82 -8.21 3.23 -6.16
C LEU A 82 -7.56 2.43 -5.04
N ALA A 83 -7.51 1.09 -5.16
CA ALA A 83 -6.81 0.24 -4.22
C ALA A 83 -5.32 0.60 -4.11
N VAL A 84 -4.63 0.80 -5.24
CA VAL A 84 -3.23 1.26 -5.26
C VAL A 84 -3.08 2.65 -4.62
N ALA A 85 -4.04 3.56 -4.80
CA ALA A 85 -4.02 4.84 -4.11
C ALA A 85 -4.14 4.69 -2.58
N VAL A 86 -4.98 3.76 -2.09
CA VAL A 86 -5.10 3.45 -0.66
C VAL A 86 -3.81 2.83 -0.11
N TRP A 87 -3.18 1.91 -0.84
CA TRP A 87 -1.85 1.37 -0.52
C TRP A 87 -0.83 2.50 -0.30
N LEU A 88 -0.74 3.41 -1.27
CA LEU A 88 0.20 4.53 -1.23
C LEU A 88 -0.10 5.48 -0.06
N ASN A 89 -1.37 5.75 0.21
CA ASN A 89 -1.78 6.51 1.40
C ASN A 89 -1.34 5.81 2.69
N VAL A 90 -1.53 4.48 2.81
CA VAL A 90 -1.06 3.69 3.96
C VAL A 90 0.44 3.84 4.19
N PHE A 91 1.28 3.77 3.14
CA PHE A 91 2.72 3.95 3.31
C PHE A 91 3.09 5.36 3.78
N VAL A 92 2.44 6.39 3.24
CA VAL A 92 2.61 7.76 3.73
C VAL A 92 2.16 7.87 5.18
N ARG A 93 1.10 7.17 5.59
CA ARG A 93 0.64 7.16 6.98
C ARG A 93 1.63 6.57 7.95
N GLN A 94 2.23 5.48 7.54
CA GLN A 94 3.04 4.63 8.36
C GLN A 94 4.53 4.86 8.09
N SER A 95 4.88 6.00 7.48
CA SER A 95 6.26 6.37 7.12
C SER A 95 7.22 6.45 8.31
N LYS A 96 6.69 6.56 9.55
CA LYS A 96 7.50 6.44 10.78
C LYS A 96 8.07 5.04 10.99
N PHE A 97 7.43 4.01 10.42
CA PHE A 97 7.83 2.61 10.53
C PHE A 97 8.37 2.05 9.21
N VAL A 98 7.82 2.50 8.08
CA VAL A 98 8.19 2.04 6.73
C VAL A 98 9.35 2.87 6.20
N GLY A 99 10.50 2.22 5.99
CA GLY A 99 11.69 2.83 5.39
C GLY A 99 11.76 2.68 3.87
N MET A 100 11.06 1.67 3.33
CA MET A 100 11.09 1.33 1.90
C MET A 100 9.80 0.61 1.50
N ALA A 101 9.31 0.88 0.28
CA ALA A 101 8.19 0.17 -0.32
C ALA A 101 8.43 -0.01 -1.84
N ASN A 102 8.25 -1.23 -2.34
CA ASN A 102 8.49 -1.61 -3.73
C ASN A 102 7.24 -2.27 -4.30
N ILE A 103 6.64 -1.63 -5.30
CA ILE A 103 5.48 -2.20 -5.99
C ILE A 103 5.90 -3.46 -6.73
N ALA A 104 5.12 -4.54 -6.59
CA ALA A 104 5.33 -5.80 -7.29
C ALA A 104 4.35 -5.87 -8.47
N GLN A 105 4.76 -5.75 -9.74
CA GLN A 105 6.10 -5.48 -10.23
C GLN A 105 6.14 -4.32 -11.25
N SER A 106 7.31 -4.08 -11.83
CA SER A 106 7.58 -2.87 -12.61
C SER A 106 7.11 -2.91 -14.07
N VAL A 107 7.10 -4.07 -14.74
CA VAL A 107 6.73 -4.23 -16.17
C VAL A 107 6.07 -5.59 -16.42
N ASN A 108 4.94 -5.60 -17.12
CA ASN A 108 4.12 -6.77 -17.53
C ASN A 108 3.53 -7.60 -16.38
N VAL A 109 4.37 -8.15 -15.52
CA VAL A 109 3.99 -9.00 -14.38
C VAL A 109 3.37 -8.10 -13.31
N ILE A 110 2.05 -8.24 -13.07
CA ILE A 110 1.26 -7.44 -12.09
C ILE A 110 1.72 -5.99 -12.03
N SER A 111 1.75 -5.33 -13.19
CA SER A 111 2.50 -4.08 -13.35
C SER A 111 1.64 -2.89 -13.73
N PRO A 112 1.94 -1.67 -13.23
CA PRO A 112 1.37 -0.43 -13.78
C PRO A 112 1.69 -0.18 -15.26
N LEU A 113 2.66 -0.90 -15.83
CA LEU A 113 3.19 -0.69 -17.17
C LEU A 113 3.21 -2.00 -17.97
N MET A 114 2.50 -2.03 -19.08
CA MET A 114 2.54 -3.16 -20.02
C MET A 114 3.33 -2.79 -21.27
N THR A 115 4.08 -3.73 -21.82
CA THR A 115 4.81 -3.62 -23.07
C THR A 115 4.40 -4.73 -24.03
N THR A 116 4.29 -4.39 -25.30
CA THR A 116 4.12 -5.34 -26.40
C THR A 116 5.21 -5.08 -27.44
N LYS A 117 5.24 -5.88 -28.50
CA LYS A 117 6.15 -5.63 -29.64
C LYS A 117 5.89 -4.27 -30.31
N ASP A 118 4.66 -3.76 -30.18
CA ASP A 118 4.18 -2.59 -30.92
C ASP A 118 4.11 -1.32 -30.06
N GLY A 119 4.32 -1.43 -28.74
CA GLY A 119 4.29 -0.25 -27.87
C GLY A 119 4.20 -0.52 -26.38
N LEU A 120 3.73 0.49 -25.66
CA LEU A 120 3.65 0.51 -24.20
C LEU A 120 2.30 1.09 -23.77
N VAL A 121 1.69 0.43 -22.78
CA VAL A 121 0.40 0.82 -22.18
C VAL A 121 0.64 1.14 -20.72
N LYS A 122 0.20 2.34 -20.31
CA LYS A 122 0.13 2.75 -18.91
C LYS A 122 -1.21 2.27 -18.36
N GLN A 123 -1.20 1.32 -17.44
CA GLN A 123 -2.42 0.80 -16.81
C GLN A 123 -3.07 1.84 -15.90
N THR A 124 -4.28 1.59 -15.43
CA THR A 124 -5.00 2.49 -14.51
C THR A 124 -4.18 2.79 -13.24
N THR A 125 -3.46 1.80 -12.72
CA THR A 125 -2.59 1.89 -11.54
C THR A 125 -1.32 2.73 -11.75
N TRP A 126 -0.93 3.02 -13.01
CA TRP A 126 0.20 3.91 -13.33
C TRP A 126 -0.02 5.33 -12.78
N TRP A 127 -1.23 5.84 -12.91
CA TRP A 127 -1.55 7.22 -12.59
C TRP A 127 -1.42 7.54 -11.10
N PRO A 128 -2.01 6.78 -10.15
CA PRO A 128 -1.78 7.04 -8.73
C PRO A 128 -0.29 6.89 -8.36
N LEU A 129 0.41 5.87 -8.89
CA LEU A 129 1.84 5.70 -8.63
C LEU A 129 2.65 6.92 -9.09
N LEU A 130 2.41 7.40 -10.33
CA LEU A 130 3.06 8.59 -10.87
C LEU A 130 2.81 9.82 -10.00
N LEU A 131 1.56 10.07 -9.60
CA LEU A 131 1.18 11.23 -8.79
C LEU A 131 1.88 11.20 -7.42
N PHE A 132 1.89 10.05 -6.75
CA PHE A 132 2.59 9.91 -5.47
C PHE A 132 4.10 10.08 -5.63
N CYS A 133 4.74 9.38 -6.57
CA CYS A 133 6.18 9.50 -6.80
C CYS A 133 6.62 10.94 -7.14
N LYS A 134 5.74 11.72 -7.80
CA LYS A 134 6.03 13.09 -8.20
C LYS A 134 5.78 14.09 -7.08
N TYR A 135 4.66 14.00 -6.38
CA TYR A 135 4.19 15.07 -5.49
C TYR A 135 4.29 14.75 -4.00
N MET A 136 4.30 13.47 -3.61
CA MET A 136 4.34 13.05 -2.20
C MET A 136 5.80 12.99 -1.72
N ARG A 137 6.41 14.17 -1.57
CA ARG A 137 7.79 14.37 -1.10
C ARG A 137 7.84 15.35 0.07
N GLY A 138 8.77 15.13 0.99
CA GLY A 138 8.97 16.00 2.16
C GLY A 138 8.32 15.43 3.42
N TRP A 139 7.75 16.31 4.25
CA TRP A 139 7.24 15.96 5.57
C TRP A 139 5.77 15.53 5.53
N THR A 140 5.44 14.44 6.20
CA THR A 140 4.06 14.01 6.38
C THR A 140 3.39 14.87 7.45
N VAL A 141 2.15 15.28 7.19
CA VAL A 141 1.36 16.11 8.12
C VAL A 141 0.18 15.28 8.59
N ALA A 142 0.00 15.21 9.91
CA ALA A 142 -1.17 14.57 10.49
C ALA A 142 -2.42 15.34 10.06
N THR A 143 -3.38 14.62 9.49
CA THR A 143 -4.67 15.17 9.07
C THR A 143 -5.76 14.66 9.99
N HIS A 144 -6.67 15.55 10.38
CA HIS A 144 -7.88 15.19 11.09
C HIS A 144 -9.06 15.40 10.15
N VAL A 145 -9.78 14.32 9.86
CA VAL A 145 -10.94 14.31 8.97
C VAL A 145 -12.11 13.73 9.75
N SER A 146 -13.25 14.41 9.70
CA SER A 146 -14.51 13.92 10.26
C SER A 146 -15.48 13.65 9.11
N GLY A 147 -16.07 12.46 9.10
CA GLY A 147 -16.97 12.00 8.05
C GLY A 147 -17.48 10.59 8.34
N GLY A 148 -18.39 10.11 7.48
CA GLY A 148 -18.89 8.75 7.59
C GLY A 148 -17.82 7.71 7.27
N ALA A 149 -18.03 6.49 7.75
CA ALA A 149 -17.25 5.32 7.39
C ALA A 149 -18.09 4.35 6.56
N TYR A 150 -17.43 3.61 5.69
CA TYR A 150 -18.02 2.45 5.04
C TYR A 150 -18.16 1.33 6.08
N GLU A 151 -19.37 0.81 6.27
CA GLU A 151 -19.68 -0.23 7.27
C GLU A 151 -19.94 -1.62 6.67
N GLY A 152 -19.92 -1.73 5.33
CA GLY A 152 -20.19 -2.99 4.65
C GLY A 152 -19.06 -4.02 4.77
N GLU A 153 -19.15 -5.09 4.00
CA GLU A 153 -18.14 -6.14 4.00
C GLU A 153 -16.79 -5.62 3.49
N THR A 154 -15.70 -6.22 3.96
CA THR A 154 -14.36 -5.99 3.43
C THR A 154 -13.74 -7.33 3.13
N GLU A 155 -12.91 -7.38 2.10
CA GLU A 155 -12.07 -8.55 1.88
C GLU A 155 -10.88 -8.57 2.81
N LEU A 156 -10.55 -9.77 3.31
CA LEU A 156 -10.04 -10.02 4.67
C LEU A 156 -10.98 -9.48 5.76
N LYS A 157 -11.81 -10.38 6.31
CA LYS A 157 -12.87 -10.04 7.28
C LYS A 157 -12.37 -9.40 8.57
N TRP A 158 -11.13 -9.66 8.98
CA TRP A 158 -10.56 -9.13 10.22
C TRP A 158 -10.22 -7.63 10.15
N ILE A 159 -10.11 -7.04 8.96
CA ILE A 159 -9.82 -5.60 8.80
C ILE A 159 -10.86 -4.79 9.57
N ARG A 160 -12.14 -5.15 9.44
CA ARG A 160 -13.25 -4.46 10.10
C ARG A 160 -13.15 -4.40 11.62
N ALA A 161 -12.55 -5.43 12.23
CA ALA A 161 -12.37 -5.49 13.68
C ALA A 161 -11.18 -4.64 14.17
N THR A 162 -10.34 -4.16 13.25
CA THR A 162 -9.03 -3.61 13.61
C THR A 162 -8.73 -2.26 12.96
N VAL A 163 -9.42 -1.86 11.88
CA VAL A 163 -9.16 -0.62 11.15
C VAL A 163 -10.46 -0.02 10.65
N ASP A 164 -10.67 1.27 10.93
CA ASP A 164 -11.77 2.04 10.36
C ASP A 164 -11.57 2.27 8.86
N THR A 165 -12.67 2.26 8.10
CA THR A 165 -12.66 2.50 6.65
C THR A 165 -13.44 3.77 6.34
N PRO A 166 -12.83 4.96 6.44
CA PRO A 166 -13.53 6.21 6.13
C PRO A 166 -13.89 6.25 4.63
N TRP A 167 -15.01 6.88 4.29
CA TRP A 167 -15.38 7.10 2.87
C TRP A 167 -14.37 7.97 2.13
N LEU A 168 -13.64 8.81 2.86
CA LEU A 168 -12.58 9.65 2.33
C LEU A 168 -11.23 9.20 2.90
N ASP A 169 -10.41 8.56 2.07
CA ASP A 169 -9.05 8.18 2.42
C ASP A 169 -8.08 9.35 2.16
N VAL A 170 -7.57 9.98 3.23
CA VAL A 170 -6.74 11.20 3.14
C VAL A 170 -5.35 10.97 3.69
N ARG A 171 -4.36 11.52 2.97
CA ARG A 171 -3.07 11.94 3.53
C ARG A 171 -2.60 13.27 2.97
N LEU A 172 -1.80 13.97 3.77
CA LEU A 172 -1.18 15.25 3.41
C LEU A 172 0.33 15.15 3.60
N GLN A 173 1.07 15.68 2.63
CA GLN A 173 2.51 15.86 2.71
C GLN A 173 2.85 17.29 2.31
N SER A 174 3.67 17.97 3.12
CA SER A 174 4.16 19.30 2.78
C SER A 174 5.31 19.17 1.79
N VAL A 175 5.18 19.82 0.64
CA VAL A 175 6.26 19.92 -0.33
C VAL A 175 7.31 20.88 0.24
N LYS A 176 8.56 20.40 0.38
CA LYS A 176 9.68 21.29 0.68
C LYS A 176 9.87 22.17 -0.56
N MET A 177 9.47 23.44 -0.48
CA MET A 177 9.78 24.43 -1.52
C MET A 177 11.30 24.43 -1.67
N ALA A 178 11.80 24.17 -2.89
CA ALA A 178 13.21 24.30 -3.17
C ALA A 178 13.59 25.78 -2.97
N GLY A 179 14.36 26.04 -1.92
CA GLY A 179 15.00 27.33 -1.67
C GLY A 179 16.41 27.34 -2.23
#